data_AF-A0A349LMH1-F1
#
_entry.id   AF-A0A349LMH1-F1
#
_cell.length_a   1.000
_cell.length_b   1.000
_cell.length_c   1.000
_cell.angle_alpha   90.00
_cell.angle_beta   90.00
_cell.angle_gamma   90.00
#
_symmetry.space_group_name_H-M   'P 1'
#
loop_
_entity.id
_entity.type
_entity.pdbx_description
1 polymer ?
#
loop_
_entity_poly.entity_id
_entity_poly.type
_entity_poly.pdbx_seq_one_letter_code
_entity_poly.pdbx_strand_id
1 'polypeptide(L)'
;MLLIASKEHLLAKKKIVDLSSLKNEKFIFREKGSGTRMATDAHFKRLKLKPEIRLELGRSDQEEVAILKCKEFPIESSWHIVSPKGKQLSPIATILKERLCQQAKSWK
;
A
#
# COMPACT_ATOMS: atom_id res chain seq x y z
N MET A 1 -0.55 1.59 2.59
CA MET A 1 0.41 1.30 1.49
C MET A 1 1.74 1.98 1.77
N LEU A 2 2.85 1.30 1.50
CA LEU A 2 4.21 1.72 1.85
C LEU A 2 5.06 2.00 0.61
N LEU A 3 6.10 2.80 0.78
CA LEU A 3 7.15 2.95 -0.22
C LEU A 3 8.24 1.90 0.03
N ILE A 4 8.58 1.15 -1.01
CA ILE A 4 9.59 0.08 -0.95
C ILE A 4 10.65 0.30 -2.02
N ALA A 5 11.90 -0.06 -1.71
CA ALA A 5 13.02 -0.08 -2.64
C ALA A 5 13.94 -1.26 -2.29
N SER A 6 14.92 -1.61 -3.14
CA SER A 6 15.91 -2.63 -2.75
C SER A 6 16.71 -2.16 -1.52
N LYS A 7 17.21 -3.11 -0.72
CA LYS A 7 18.01 -2.81 0.47
C LYS A 7 19.29 -2.02 0.16
N GLU A 8 19.83 -2.18 -1.04
CA GLU A 8 21.05 -1.53 -1.51
C GLU A 8 20.82 -0.08 -1.96
N HIS A 9 19.54 0.30 -2.14
CA HIS A 9 19.15 1.63 -2.62
C HIS A 9 19.65 2.75 -1.69
N LEU A 10 20.11 3.86 -2.26
CA LEU A 10 20.67 4.99 -1.48
C LEU A 10 19.67 5.55 -0.47
N LEU A 11 18.39 5.62 -0.84
CA LEU A 11 17.31 6.07 0.05
C LEU A 11 16.99 5.06 1.16
N ALA A 12 17.25 3.76 0.97
CA ALA A 12 17.06 2.76 2.02
C ALA A 12 18.07 2.91 3.16
N LYS A 13 19.24 3.50 2.87
CA LYS A 13 20.27 3.81 3.88
C LYS A 13 19.96 5.08 4.68
N LYS A 14 18.96 5.88 4.28
CA LYS A 14 18.56 7.10 5.01
C LYS A 14 17.58 6.76 6.13
N LYS A 15 17.72 7.43 7.28
CA LYS A 15 16.77 7.29 8.41
C LYS A 15 15.37 7.80 8.06
N ILE A 16 15.29 8.94 7.36
CA ILE A 16 14.06 9.55 6.85
C ILE A 16 14.37 10.07 5.44
N VAL A 17 13.50 9.74 4.48
CA VAL A 17 13.56 10.14 3.09
C VAL A 17 12.70 11.40 2.91
N ASP A 18 13.32 12.44 2.36
CA ASP A 18 12.62 13.67 2.00
C ASP A 18 11.86 13.51 0.67
N LEU A 19 10.69 14.12 0.56
CA LEU A 19 9.84 14.04 -0.62
C LEU A 19 10.54 14.56 -1.89
N SER A 20 11.43 15.54 -1.77
CA SER A 20 12.17 16.06 -2.94
C SER A 20 13.09 15.00 -3.54
N SER A 21 13.68 14.12 -2.71
CA SER A 21 14.54 13.03 -3.17
C SER A 21 13.77 12.04 -4.03
N LEU A 22 12.47 11.87 -3.79
CA LEU A 22 11.61 10.97 -4.55
C LEU A 22 11.30 11.46 -5.96
N LYS A 23 11.40 12.77 -6.24
CA LYS A 23 11.06 13.32 -7.57
C LYS A 23 12.00 12.84 -8.68
N ASN A 24 13.23 12.51 -8.33
CA ASN A 24 14.26 12.09 -9.28
C ASN A 24 14.37 10.56 -9.38
N GLU A 25 13.52 9.82 -8.67
CA GLU A 25 13.55 8.36 -8.67
C GLU A 25 12.60 7.77 -9.71
N LYS A 26 12.96 6.56 -10.16
CA LYS A 26 12.12 5.77 -11.06
C LYS A 26 11.21 4.89 -10.24
N PHE A 27 9.92 4.94 -10.54
CA PHE A 27 8.92 4.19 -9.80
C PHE A 27 8.44 2.98 -10.59
N ILE A 28 8.22 1.90 -9.85
CA ILE A 28 7.49 0.72 -10.31
C ILE A 28 6.07 0.84 -9.74
N PHE A 29 5.09 0.81 -10.62
CA PHE A 29 3.70 0.93 -10.23
C PHE A 29 2.97 -0.41 -10.38
N ARG A 30 1.77 -0.48 -9.79
CA ARG A 30 0.80 -1.53 -10.10
C ARG A 30 0.08 -1.20 -11.41
N GLU A 31 -0.48 -2.24 -12.00
CA GLU A 31 -1.34 -2.19 -13.17
C GLU A 31 -2.45 -1.13 -13.03
N LYS A 32 -2.72 -0.42 -14.13
CA LYS A 32 -3.81 0.56 -14.20
C LYS A 32 -5.15 -0.09 -13.85
N GLY A 33 -5.99 0.65 -13.13
CA GLY A 33 -7.30 0.19 -12.66
C GLY A 33 -7.28 -0.58 -11.34
N SER A 34 -6.11 -0.99 -10.83
CA SER A 34 -6.01 -1.56 -9.48
C SER A 34 -6.28 -0.51 -8.39
N GLY A 35 -6.91 -0.92 -7.28
CA GLY A 35 -7.19 -0.04 -6.14
C GLY A 35 -5.93 0.63 -5.57
N THR A 36 -4.85 -0.14 -5.47
CA THR A 36 -3.52 0.37 -5.06
C THR A 36 -3.03 1.45 -6.03
N ARG A 37 -3.12 1.22 -7.35
CA ARG A 37 -2.69 2.22 -8.34
C ARG A 37 -3.48 3.52 -8.22
N MET A 38 -4.81 3.43 -8.11
CA MET A 38 -5.66 4.63 -7.97
C MET A 38 -5.31 5.44 -6.72
N ALA A 39 -5.09 4.77 -5.59
CA ALA A 39 -4.76 5.43 -4.34
C ALA A 39 -3.36 6.07 -4.37
N THR A 40 -2.37 5.41 -4.96
CA THR A 40 -1.03 5.98 -5.17
C THR A 40 -1.07 7.17 -6.11
N ASP A 41 -1.77 7.09 -7.24
CA ASP A 41 -1.89 8.19 -8.20
C ASP A 41 -2.55 9.42 -7.56
N ALA A 42 -3.65 9.23 -6.81
CA ALA A 42 -4.32 10.31 -6.08
C ALA A 42 -3.40 10.95 -5.03
N HIS A 43 -2.62 10.12 -4.32
CA HIS A 43 -1.67 10.59 -3.32
C HIS A 43 -0.53 11.40 -3.94
N PHE A 44 0.07 10.91 -5.03
CA PHE A 44 1.18 11.59 -5.72
C PHE A 44 0.70 12.90 -6.35
N LYS A 45 -0.52 12.92 -6.91
CA LYS A 45 -1.17 14.14 -7.41
C LYS A 45 -1.32 15.18 -6.31
N ARG A 46 -1.75 14.80 -5.10
CA ARG A 46 -1.87 15.70 -3.94
C ARG A 46 -0.50 16.27 -3.52
N LEU A 47 0.54 15.46 -3.57
CA LEU A 47 1.92 15.87 -3.28
C LEU A 47 2.59 16.65 -4.42
N LYS A 48 1.89 16.86 -5.55
CA LYS A 48 2.44 17.45 -6.79
C LYS A 48 3.71 16.74 -7.26
N LEU A 49 3.79 15.43 -7.04
CA LEU A 49 4.89 14.59 -7.48
C LEU A 49 4.52 13.93 -8.81
N LYS A 50 5.34 14.16 -9.84
CA LYS A 50 5.18 13.51 -11.15
C LYS A 50 6.27 12.44 -11.27
N PRO A 51 5.93 11.15 -11.05
CA PRO A 51 6.91 10.08 -11.09
C PRO A 51 7.23 9.67 -12.54
N GLU A 52 8.49 9.31 -12.80
CA GLU A 52 8.85 8.62 -14.03
C GLU A 52 8.51 7.12 -13.87
N ILE A 53 7.59 6.62 -14.70
CA ILE A 53 7.11 5.23 -14.65
C ILE A 53 8.08 4.36 -15.45
N ARG A 54 8.73 3.40 -14.80
CA ARG A 54 9.66 2.47 -15.48
C ARG A 54 9.04 1.11 -15.80
N LEU A 55 8.13 0.61 -14.95
CA LEU A 55 7.55 -0.73 -15.08
C LEU A 55 6.23 -0.87 -14.30
N GLU A 56 5.32 -1.71 -14.79
CA GLU A 56 4.10 -2.15 -14.06
C GLU A 56 4.22 -3.65 -13.73
N LEU A 57 4.15 -4.03 -12.45
CA LEU A 57 4.33 -5.43 -11.98
C LEU A 57 3.21 -5.91 -11.06
N GLY A 58 2.99 -7.24 -11.04
CA GLY A 58 1.91 -7.90 -10.29
C GLY A 58 2.28 -8.51 -8.92
N ARG A 59 3.57 -8.65 -8.56
CA ARG A 59 4.00 -9.22 -7.27
C ARG A 59 5.46 -8.83 -6.96
N SER A 60 5.79 -8.65 -5.68
CA SER A 60 7.17 -8.39 -5.21
C SER A 60 7.54 -9.37 -4.10
N ASP A 61 8.71 -9.98 -4.19
CA ASP A 61 9.26 -10.82 -3.12
C ASP A 61 9.90 -9.95 -2.03
N GLN A 62 9.68 -10.30 -0.75
CA GLN A 62 9.93 -9.39 0.38
C GLN A 62 11.37 -9.39 0.91
N GLU A 63 12.19 -10.40 0.60
CA GLU A 63 13.49 -10.59 1.28
C GLU A 63 14.58 -9.61 0.84
N GLU A 64 14.47 -9.00 -0.33
CA GLU A 64 15.48 -8.09 -0.90
C GLU A 64 15.10 -6.61 -0.83
N VAL A 65 13.97 -6.28 -0.20
CA VAL A 65 13.43 -4.92 -0.16
C VAL A 65 13.49 -4.30 1.24
N ALA A 66 13.55 -2.98 1.27
CA ALA A 66 13.49 -2.14 2.46
C ALA A 66 12.31 -1.16 2.36
N ILE A 67 11.66 -0.91 3.50
CA ILE A 67 10.62 0.12 3.62
C ILE A 67 11.30 1.49 3.75
N LEU A 68 11.03 2.38 2.82
CA LEU A 68 11.51 3.76 2.86
C LEU A 68 10.64 4.57 3.83
N LYS A 69 11.26 5.08 4.90
CA LYS A 69 10.58 5.95 5.87
C LYS A 69 10.47 7.36 5.30
N CYS A 70 9.27 7.76 4.89
CA CYS A 70 8.99 9.07 4.31
C CYS A 70 7.77 9.67 5.05
N LYS A 71 7.78 10.97 5.36
CA LYS A 71 6.77 11.59 6.24
C LYS A 71 5.36 11.53 5.67
N GLU A 72 5.26 11.55 4.35
CA GLU A 72 4.02 11.52 3.60
C GLU A 72 3.41 10.11 3.49
N PHE A 73 4.12 9.09 3.97
CA PHE A 73 3.72 7.68 3.94
C PHE A 73 3.60 7.12 5.37
N PRO A 74 2.79 6.07 5.61
CA PRO A 74 2.01 5.30 4.64
C PRO A 74 0.82 6.05 4.06
N ILE A 75 0.36 5.60 2.89
CA ILE A 75 -1.00 5.93 2.43
C ILE A 75 -1.96 5.06 3.23
N GLU A 76 -2.77 5.68 4.10
CA GLU A 76 -3.73 4.98 4.92
C GLU A 76 -4.76 4.22 4.07
N SER A 77 -5.06 3.00 4.48
CA SER A 77 -6.02 2.13 3.80
C SER A 77 -6.84 1.37 4.84
N SER A 78 -8.15 1.29 4.63
CA SER A 78 -9.08 0.64 5.56
C SER A 78 -9.73 -0.58 4.90
N TRP A 79 -9.72 -1.69 5.62
CA TRP A 79 -10.39 -2.93 5.20
C TRP A 79 -11.81 -2.96 5.75
N HIS A 80 -12.76 -3.41 4.93
CA HIS A 80 -14.16 -3.49 5.29
C HIS A 80 -14.71 -4.86 4.91
N ILE A 81 -15.57 -5.42 5.77
CA ILE A 81 -16.37 -6.60 5.46
C ILE A 81 -17.70 -6.12 4.89
N VAL A 82 -18.04 -6.56 3.69
CA VAL A 82 -19.28 -6.17 2.99
C VAL A 82 -20.19 -7.37 2.80
N SER A 83 -21.50 -7.15 2.94
CA SER A 83 -22.53 -8.16 2.70
C SER A 83 -23.78 -7.51 2.09
N PRO A 84 -24.59 -8.25 1.29
CA PRO A 84 -25.80 -7.69 0.70
C PRO A 84 -26.77 -7.18 1.75
N LYS A 85 -27.29 -5.96 1.54
CA LYS A 85 -28.30 -5.37 2.41
C LYS A 85 -29.57 -6.23 2.41
N GLY A 86 -30.10 -6.53 3.59
CA GLY A 86 -31.35 -7.29 3.75
C GLY A 86 -31.20 -8.81 3.66
N LYS A 87 -30.01 -9.35 3.36
CA LYS A 87 -29.76 -10.79 3.47
C LYS A 87 -29.20 -11.13 4.85
N GLN A 88 -29.78 -12.15 5.49
CA GLN A 88 -29.20 -12.72 6.69
C GLN A 88 -27.92 -13.48 6.34
N LEU A 89 -26.87 -13.30 7.16
CA LEU A 89 -25.65 -14.08 7.04
C LEU A 89 -25.94 -15.52 7.44
N SER A 90 -25.40 -16.47 6.68
CA SER A 90 -25.46 -17.88 7.10
C SER A 90 -24.69 -18.08 8.41
N PRO A 91 -24.98 -19.13 9.19
CA PRO A 91 -24.26 -19.41 10.43
C PRO A 91 -22.73 -19.43 10.24
N ILE A 92 -22.26 -20.05 9.14
CA ILE A 92 -20.83 -20.10 8.80
C ILE A 92 -20.27 -18.69 8.52
N ALA A 93 -21.00 -17.86 7.76
CA ALA A 93 -20.56 -16.51 7.45
C ALA A 93 -20.52 -15.60 8.69
N THR A 94 -21.45 -15.78 9.63
CA THR A 94 -21.47 -15.08 10.92
C THR A 94 -20.23 -15.45 11.74
N ILE A 95 -19.96 -16.74 11.92
CA ILE A 95 -18.78 -17.21 12.66
C ILE A 95 -17.49 -16.71 12.00
N LEU A 96 -17.40 -16.77 10.66
CA LEU A 96 -16.25 -16.26 9.93
C LEU A 96 -16.05 -14.77 10.16
N LYS A 97 -17.12 -13.96 10.05
CA LYS A 97 -17.07 -12.51 10.31
C LYS A 97 -16.59 -12.21 11.73
N GLU A 98 -17.12 -12.91 12.73
CA GLU A 98 -16.72 -12.75 14.12
C GLU A 98 -15.25 -13.09 14.34
N ARG A 99 -14.79 -14.24 13.81
CA ARG A 99 -13.40 -14.67 13.89
C ARG A 99 -12.45 -13.68 13.20
N LEU A 100 -12.79 -13.23 12.00
CA LEU A 100 -12.01 -12.23 11.26
C LEU A 100 -11.91 -10.93 12.05
N CYS A 101 -13.02 -10.42 12.58
CA CYS A 101 -13.02 -9.20 13.40
C CYS A 101 -12.21 -9.36 14.70
N GLN A 102 -12.24 -10.54 15.33
CA GLN A 102 -11.47 -10.83 16.53
C GLN A 102 -9.97 -10.88 16.23
N GLN A 103 -9.58 -11.58 15.16
CA GLN A 103 -8.18 -11.71 14.75
C GLN A 103 -7.61 -10.39 14.21
N ALA A 104 -8.41 -9.60 13.49
CA ALA A 104 -7.98 -8.30 12.99
C ALA A 104 -7.56 -7.34 14.12
N LYS A 105 -8.11 -7.49 15.35
CA LYS A 105 -7.68 -6.70 16.51
C LYS A 105 -6.26 -6.99 16.96
N SER A 106 -5.73 -8.18 16.66
CA SER A 106 -4.35 -8.56 17.01
C SER A 106 -3.34 -8.19 15.93
N TRP A 107 -3.78 -7.69 14.77
CA TRP A 107 -2.90 -7.17 13.74
C TRP A 107 -2.51 -5.73 14.10
N LYS A 108 -1.43 -5.61 14.88
CA LYS A 108 -0.71 -4.36 15.14
C LYS A 108 0.69 -4.46 14.58
#